data_AF-A0A699YNX4-F1
#
_entry.id   AF-A0A699YNX4-F1
#
_cell.length_a   1.000
_cell.length_b   1.000
_cell.length_c   1.000
_cell.angle_alpha   90.00
_cell.angle_beta   90.00
_cell.angle_gamma   90.00
#
_symmetry.space_group_name_H-M   'P 1'
#
loop_
_entity.id
_entity.type
_entity.pdbx_description
1 polymer ?
#
loop_
_entity_poly.entity_id
_entity_poly.type
_entity_poly.pdbx_seq_one_letter_code
_entity_poly.pdbx_strand_id
1 'polypeptide(L)'
;MGAIDFAGSGVVHTQGGFASLVAAIMLGPRIGRYGEGVNTRMYKGGHNPPYYLLGTFFLWLGWYGFNPGSTLELQTFSSADIAARTAVTTTLSAGSGGIVALLLVYWRTRTWDMFSMCTGVLGGGCSVVEPWAAVLCGSLSAPWVVLGDDLMDRLQIDDPCQAFPMHGMAGIWGMLFVGLLGKESYIVQVYGKPSGKNL
;
A
#
# COMPACT_ATOMS: atom_id res chain seq x y z
N MET A 1 15.82 17.83 -6.61
CA MET A 1 15.70 16.40 -6.98
C MET A 1 14.30 16.17 -7.55
N GLY A 2 14.15 15.34 -8.59
CA GLY A 2 12.89 15.14 -9.32
C GLY A 2 12.13 13.87 -8.92
N ALA A 3 12.00 13.61 -7.61
CA ALA A 3 11.23 12.47 -7.11
C ALA A 3 9.73 12.71 -7.35
N ILE A 4 9.02 11.68 -7.80
CA ILE A 4 7.59 11.75 -8.11
C ILE A 4 6.81 11.05 -6.99
N ASP A 5 5.92 11.80 -6.35
CA ASP A 5 5.00 11.30 -5.34
C ASP A 5 3.64 11.99 -5.55
N PHE A 6 2.66 11.26 -6.12
CA PHE A 6 1.39 11.86 -6.56
C PHE A 6 0.40 12.05 -5.41
N ALA A 7 0.15 10.99 -4.66
CA ALA A 7 -0.82 10.97 -3.58
C ALA A 7 -0.18 10.65 -2.21
N GLY A 8 1.15 10.54 -2.11
CA GLY A 8 1.82 10.41 -0.81
C GLY A 8 2.31 8.99 -0.47
N SER A 9 2.81 8.23 -1.44
CA SER A 9 3.51 6.97 -1.14
C SER A 9 4.75 7.21 -0.25
N GLY A 10 5.45 8.33 -0.44
CA GLY A 10 6.53 8.78 0.42
C GLY A 10 6.01 9.53 1.64
N VAL A 11 5.36 10.68 1.40
CA VAL A 11 5.06 11.66 2.47
C VAL A 11 3.99 11.21 3.46
N VAL A 12 3.10 10.29 3.08
CA VAL A 12 2.04 9.77 3.96
C VAL A 12 2.36 8.34 4.37
N HIS A 13 2.51 7.44 3.40
CA HIS A 13 2.65 6.01 3.69
C HIS A 13 4.03 5.67 4.25
N THR A 14 5.10 5.99 3.52
CA THR A 14 6.46 5.66 3.98
C THR A 14 6.74 6.35 5.32
N GLN A 15 6.48 7.66 5.40
CA GLN A 15 6.71 8.41 6.64
C GLN A 15 5.87 7.90 7.81
N GLY A 16 4.57 7.67 7.61
CA GLY A 16 3.68 7.12 8.64
C GLY A 16 4.09 5.72 9.09
N GLY A 17 4.53 4.87 8.16
CA GLY A 17 5.03 3.53 8.45
C GLY A 17 6.32 3.53 9.28
N PHE A 18 7.29 4.40 8.94
CA PHE A 18 8.49 4.52 9.78
C PHE A 18 8.18 5.09 11.16
N ALA A 19 7.23 6.02 11.27
CA ALA A 19 6.75 6.51 12.56
C ALA A 19 6.12 5.36 13.38
N SER A 20 5.31 4.50 12.77
CA SER A 20 4.73 3.34 13.47
C SER A 20 5.78 2.30 13.86
N LEU A 21 6.81 2.07 13.02
CA LEU A 21 7.93 1.19 13.35
C LEU A 21 8.69 1.69 14.58
N VAL A 22 9.07 2.96 14.59
CA VAL A 22 9.80 3.56 15.72
C VAL A 22 8.92 3.50 16.98
N ALA A 23 7.63 3.81 16.87
CA ALA A 23 6.70 3.71 17.98
C ALA A 23 6.60 2.28 18.53
N ALA A 24 6.49 1.26 17.66
CA ALA A 24 6.42 -0.15 18.07
C ALA A 24 7.72 -0.62 18.75
N ILE A 25 8.88 -0.20 18.26
CA ILE A 25 10.18 -0.51 18.87
C ILE A 25 10.29 0.16 20.26
N MET A 26 9.92 1.42 20.38
CA MET A 26 10.03 2.17 21.64
C MET A 26 9.06 1.68 22.71
N LEU A 27 7.84 1.32 22.31
CA LEU A 27 6.83 0.80 23.24
C LEU A 27 7.13 -0.64 23.67
N GLY A 28 7.75 -1.41 22.78
CA GLY A 28 7.98 -2.84 22.97
C GLY A 28 6.72 -3.69 22.73
N PRO A 29 6.88 -5.03 22.74
CA PRO A 29 5.80 -5.94 22.42
C PRO A 29 4.73 -6.05 23.50
N ARG A 30 3.48 -6.33 23.11
CA ARG A 30 2.39 -6.63 24.06
C ARG A 30 2.79 -7.82 24.96
N ILE A 31 2.33 -7.77 26.20
CA ILE A 31 2.63 -8.80 27.21
C ILE A 31 2.18 -10.17 26.69
N GLY A 32 3.09 -11.15 26.73
CA GLY A 32 2.84 -12.52 26.29
C GLY A 32 2.78 -12.71 24.77
N ARG A 33 3.06 -11.67 23.96
CA ARG A 33 3.04 -11.74 22.49
C ARG A 33 4.14 -12.64 21.92
N TYR A 34 5.31 -12.63 22.55
CA TYR A 34 6.50 -13.39 22.18
C TYR A 34 7.03 -14.15 23.40
N GLY A 35 7.55 -15.36 23.18
CA GLY A 35 8.07 -16.24 24.21
C GLY A 35 8.08 -17.70 23.77
N GLU A 36 8.79 -18.55 24.52
CA GLU A 36 8.78 -19.99 24.25
C GLU A 36 7.38 -20.58 24.45
N GLY A 37 6.95 -21.41 23.49
CA GLY A 37 5.62 -22.04 23.52
C GLY A 37 4.45 -21.12 23.18
N VAL A 38 4.68 -19.81 22.95
CA VAL A 38 3.62 -18.86 22.58
C VAL A 38 3.21 -19.07 21.13
N ASN A 39 1.92 -19.29 20.90
CA ASN A 39 1.34 -19.29 19.55
C ASN A 39 1.09 -17.85 19.08
N THR A 40 2.10 -17.26 18.45
CA THR A 40 2.08 -15.89 17.90
C THR A 40 0.90 -15.62 16.97
N ARG A 41 0.37 -16.65 16.29
CA ARG A 41 -0.79 -16.54 15.38
C ARG A 41 -2.06 -16.11 16.09
N MET A 42 -2.22 -16.40 17.39
CA MET A 42 -3.40 -15.96 18.15
C MET A 42 -3.51 -14.44 18.25
N TYR A 43 -2.40 -13.72 18.12
CA TYR A 43 -2.33 -12.26 18.24
C TYR A 43 -2.48 -11.51 16.91
N LYS A 44 -2.52 -12.25 15.78
CA LYS A 44 -2.68 -11.68 14.43
C LYS A 44 -4.14 -11.60 13.97
N GLY A 45 -5.04 -12.38 14.58
CA GLY A 45 -6.46 -12.33 14.26
C GLY A 45 -7.07 -11.03 14.77
N GLY A 46 -7.68 -10.23 13.88
CA GLY A 46 -8.48 -9.09 14.30
C GLY A 46 -9.59 -9.55 15.26
N HIS A 47 -9.81 -8.80 16.34
CA HIS A 47 -10.80 -9.15 17.37
C HIS A 47 -12.23 -9.26 16.82
N ASN A 48 -12.50 -8.64 15.66
CA ASN A 48 -13.79 -8.69 14.97
C ASN A 48 -13.58 -8.66 13.43
N PRO A 49 -13.65 -9.81 12.74
CA PRO A 49 -13.42 -9.88 11.30
C PRO A 49 -14.38 -9.02 10.45
N PRO A 50 -15.70 -8.97 10.73
CA PRO A 50 -16.61 -8.05 10.03
C PRO A 50 -16.19 -6.58 10.07
N TYR A 51 -15.75 -6.07 11.22
CA TYR A 51 -15.27 -4.69 11.31
C TYR A 51 -13.95 -4.47 10.58
N TYR A 52 -13.07 -5.47 10.55
CA TYR A 52 -11.84 -5.40 9.75
C TYR A 52 -12.16 -5.26 8.25
N LEU A 53 -13.11 -6.06 7.76
CA LEU A 53 -13.58 -5.97 6.37
C LEU A 53 -14.21 -4.61 6.09
N LEU A 54 -15.09 -4.14 6.97
CA LEU A 54 -15.78 -2.87 6.83
C LEU A 54 -14.79 -1.69 6.83
N GLY A 55 -13.79 -1.71 7.71
CA GLY A 55 -12.71 -0.72 7.74
C GLY A 55 -11.91 -0.72 6.44
N THR A 56 -11.55 -1.90 5.93
CA THR A 56 -10.86 -2.04 4.63
C THR A 56 -11.69 -1.47 3.49
N PHE A 57 -13.00 -1.73 3.48
CA PHE A 57 -13.91 -1.19 2.47
C PHE A 57 -13.99 0.34 2.54
N PHE A 58 -14.11 0.93 3.73
CA PHE A 58 -14.13 2.39 3.90
C PHE A 58 -12.79 3.03 3.52
N LEU A 59 -11.66 2.40 3.81
CA LEU A 59 -10.34 2.88 3.38
C LEU A 59 -10.21 2.85 1.85
N TRP A 60 -10.61 1.75 1.21
CA TRP A 60 -10.59 1.66 -0.25
C TRP A 60 -11.53 2.69 -0.90
N LEU A 61 -12.75 2.85 -0.37
CA LEU A 61 -13.65 3.90 -0.84
C LEU A 61 -13.04 5.30 -0.65
N GLY A 62 -12.49 5.56 0.54
CA GLY A 62 -11.83 6.83 0.87
C GLY A 62 -10.63 7.13 -0.03
N TRP A 63 -9.93 6.10 -0.52
CA TRP A 63 -8.84 6.26 -1.46
C TRP A 63 -9.24 6.82 -2.83
N TYR A 64 -10.51 6.73 -3.23
CA TYR A 64 -10.98 7.48 -4.40
C TYR A 64 -11.03 8.99 -4.16
N GLY A 65 -11.19 9.43 -2.92
CA GLY A 65 -11.01 10.83 -2.53
C GLY A 65 -9.53 11.21 -2.42
N PHE A 66 -8.70 10.29 -1.90
CA PHE A 66 -7.28 10.55 -1.65
C PHE A 66 -6.45 10.54 -2.94
N ASN A 67 -6.52 9.47 -3.74
CA ASN A 67 -5.70 9.29 -4.94
C ASN A 67 -6.19 10.21 -6.08
N PRO A 68 -7.38 10.00 -6.70
CA PRO A 68 -7.91 10.93 -7.71
C PRO A 68 -7.99 12.38 -7.24
N GLY A 69 -8.35 12.63 -5.98
CA GLY A 69 -8.44 13.99 -5.44
C GLY A 69 -7.09 14.71 -5.36
N SER A 70 -5.97 13.98 -5.37
CA SER A 70 -4.63 14.57 -5.49
C SER A 70 -4.37 15.21 -6.87
N THR A 71 -5.32 15.11 -7.81
CA THR A 71 -5.31 15.91 -9.04
C THR A 71 -5.59 17.39 -8.77
N LEU A 72 -6.26 17.73 -7.66
CA LEU A 72 -6.58 19.09 -7.17
C LEU A 72 -7.50 19.95 -8.08
N GLU A 73 -7.73 19.55 -9.33
CA GLU A 73 -8.63 20.21 -10.26
C GLU A 73 -9.35 19.23 -11.19
N LEU A 74 -10.49 19.66 -11.75
CA LEU A 74 -11.28 18.93 -12.74
C LEU A 74 -11.82 19.86 -13.85
N GLN A 75 -11.23 21.05 -14.01
CA GLN A 75 -11.75 22.09 -14.91
C GLN A 75 -11.46 21.82 -16.38
N THR A 76 -10.43 21.02 -16.67
CA THR A 76 -9.98 20.70 -18.04
C THR A 76 -10.12 19.22 -18.34
N PHE A 77 -10.22 18.86 -19.62
CA PHE A 77 -10.16 17.45 -20.05
C PHE A 77 -8.89 16.75 -19.58
N SER A 78 -7.75 17.46 -19.56
CA SER A 78 -6.48 16.91 -19.07
C SER A 78 -6.57 16.58 -17.58
N SER A 79 -7.07 17.49 -16.75
CA SER A 79 -7.25 17.24 -15.31
C SER A 79 -8.25 16.13 -15.02
N ALA A 80 -9.35 16.06 -15.77
CA ALA A 80 -10.34 14.99 -15.65
C ALA A 80 -9.75 13.62 -16.03
N ASP A 81 -8.92 13.56 -17.06
CA ASP A 81 -8.21 12.35 -17.49
C ASP A 81 -7.22 11.83 -16.43
N ILE A 82 -6.45 12.73 -15.78
CA ILE A 82 -5.56 12.35 -14.67
C ILE A 82 -6.37 11.72 -13.52
N ALA A 83 -7.45 12.38 -13.10
CA ALA A 83 -8.27 11.89 -11.99
C ALA A 83 -8.94 10.55 -12.33
N ALA A 84 -9.48 10.40 -13.54
CA ALA A 84 -10.11 9.18 -14.00
C ALA A 84 -9.10 8.01 -14.08
N ARG A 85 -7.93 8.23 -14.69
CA ARG A 85 -6.85 7.23 -14.74
C ARG A 85 -6.40 6.84 -13.33
N THR A 86 -6.27 7.82 -12.44
CA THR A 86 -5.88 7.56 -11.05
C THR A 86 -6.93 6.71 -10.32
N ALA A 87 -8.22 6.92 -10.59
CA ALA A 87 -9.29 6.12 -9.99
C ALA A 87 -9.22 4.66 -10.46
N VAL A 88 -8.99 4.46 -11.77
CA VAL A 88 -8.84 3.12 -12.36
C VAL A 88 -7.62 2.40 -11.79
N THR A 89 -6.45 3.05 -11.80
CA THR A 89 -5.21 2.47 -11.28
C THR A 89 -5.29 2.16 -9.78
N THR A 90 -5.98 2.99 -8.99
CA THR A 90 -6.24 2.75 -7.56
C THR A 90 -6.94 1.42 -7.35
N THR A 91 -8.03 1.16 -8.07
CA THR A 91 -8.79 -0.09 -7.90
C THR A 91 -8.10 -1.31 -8.49
N LEU A 92 -7.40 -1.16 -9.61
CA LEU A 92 -6.64 -2.26 -10.19
C LEU A 92 -5.49 -2.69 -9.26
N SER A 93 -4.78 -1.72 -8.67
CA SER A 93 -3.71 -2.00 -7.70
C SER A 93 -4.27 -2.63 -6.43
N ALA A 94 -5.32 -2.06 -5.84
CA ALA A 94 -5.96 -2.61 -4.64
C ALA A 94 -6.50 -4.04 -4.86
N GLY A 95 -7.24 -4.27 -5.95
CA GLY A 95 -7.79 -5.59 -6.27
C GLY A 95 -6.71 -6.64 -6.52
N SER A 96 -5.68 -6.30 -7.30
CA SER A 96 -4.57 -7.23 -7.59
C SER A 96 -3.72 -7.54 -6.35
N GLY A 97 -3.42 -6.54 -5.52
CA GLY A 97 -2.72 -6.73 -4.25
C GLY A 97 -3.49 -7.62 -3.29
N GLY A 98 -4.81 -7.41 -3.16
CA GLY A 98 -5.68 -8.25 -2.34
C GLY A 98 -5.70 -9.71 -2.79
N ILE A 99 -5.84 -9.95 -4.10
CA ILE A 99 -5.83 -11.30 -4.68
C ILE A 99 -4.48 -11.98 -4.45
N VAL A 100 -3.36 -11.30 -4.73
CA VAL A 100 -2.04 -11.88 -4.57
C VAL A 100 -1.71 -12.17 -3.10
N ALA A 101 -2.07 -11.29 -2.17
CA ALA A 101 -1.88 -11.54 -0.75
C ALA A 101 -2.68 -12.76 -0.27
N LEU A 102 -3.95 -12.86 -0.69
CA LEU A 102 -4.79 -14.01 -0.40
C LEU A 102 -4.20 -15.31 -0.94
N LEU A 103 -3.74 -15.32 -2.19
CA LEU A 103 -3.12 -16.49 -2.83
C LEU A 103 -1.78 -16.86 -2.18
N LEU A 104 -0.96 -15.86 -1.85
CA LEU A 104 0.33 -16.04 -1.20
C LEU A 104 0.17 -16.71 0.16
N VAL A 105 -0.79 -16.25 0.97
CA VAL A 105 -1.08 -16.88 2.26
C VAL A 105 -1.73 -18.25 2.07
N TYR A 106 -2.69 -18.39 1.14
CA TYR A 106 -3.31 -19.67 0.83
C TYR A 106 -2.27 -20.73 0.45
N TRP A 107 -1.27 -20.41 -0.36
CA TRP A 107 -0.23 -21.38 -0.73
C TRP A 107 0.63 -21.83 0.47
N ARG A 108 0.83 -20.94 1.45
CA ARG A 108 1.61 -21.24 2.66
C ARG A 108 0.83 -22.00 3.72
N THR A 109 -0.43 -21.64 3.94
CA THR A 109 -1.24 -22.17 5.05
C THR A 109 -2.30 -23.17 4.60
N ARG A 110 -2.58 -23.25 3.30
CA ARG A 110 -3.70 -23.99 2.69
C ARG A 110 -5.07 -23.56 3.22
N THR A 111 -5.18 -22.34 3.72
CA THR A 111 -6.43 -21.73 4.22
C THR A 111 -6.65 -20.38 3.58
N TRP A 112 -7.89 -20.08 3.20
CA TRP A 112 -8.27 -18.75 2.72
C TRP A 112 -8.32 -17.78 3.91
N ASP A 113 -7.42 -16.81 3.93
CA ASP A 113 -7.30 -15.85 5.02
C ASP A 113 -7.77 -14.45 4.60
N MET A 114 -8.92 -14.04 5.11
CA MET A 114 -9.52 -12.75 4.80
C MET A 114 -8.64 -11.56 5.21
N PHE A 115 -7.91 -11.67 6.32
CA PHE A 115 -7.04 -10.60 6.82
C PHE A 115 -5.90 -10.32 5.85
N SER A 116 -5.26 -11.37 5.31
CA SER A 116 -4.23 -11.24 4.27
C SER A 116 -4.75 -10.57 3.00
N MET A 117 -5.97 -10.91 2.56
CA MET A 117 -6.60 -10.24 1.42
C MET A 117 -6.77 -8.74 1.70
N CYS A 118 -7.31 -8.40 2.87
CA CYS A 118 -7.58 -7.01 3.24
C CYS A 118 -6.30 -6.18 3.40
N THR A 119 -5.26 -6.74 3.99
CA THR A 119 -3.93 -6.07 4.08
C THR A 119 -3.31 -5.88 2.70
N GLY A 120 -3.46 -6.86 1.80
CA GLY A 120 -3.03 -6.77 0.40
C GLY A 120 -3.76 -5.67 -0.38
N VAL A 121 -5.06 -5.49 -0.15
CA VAL A 121 -5.85 -4.38 -0.73
C VAL A 121 -5.23 -3.03 -0.35
N LEU A 122 -4.74 -2.90 0.88
CA LEU A 122 -4.17 -1.67 1.42
C LEU A 122 -2.67 -1.45 1.09
N GLY A 123 -2.07 -2.34 0.29
CA GLY A 123 -0.64 -2.31 0.03
C GLY A 123 -0.18 -1.44 -1.14
N GLY A 124 -1.04 -0.95 -2.04
CA GLY A 124 -0.51 -0.31 -3.27
C GLY A 124 -1.41 0.67 -3.98
N GLY A 125 -0.80 1.76 -4.47
CA GLY A 125 -1.38 2.69 -5.42
C GLY A 125 -0.30 3.36 -6.25
N CYS A 126 -0.57 3.60 -7.53
CA CYS A 126 0.33 4.32 -8.44
C CYS A 126 -0.49 5.06 -9.50
N SER A 127 -0.29 6.37 -9.62
CA SER A 127 -1.21 7.23 -10.39
C SER A 127 -0.65 7.67 -11.75
N VAL A 128 0.67 7.59 -11.92
CA VAL A 128 1.40 8.01 -13.14
C VAL A 128 1.87 6.83 -13.99
N VAL A 129 1.16 5.71 -13.92
CA VAL A 129 1.45 4.50 -14.69
C VAL A 129 0.25 4.11 -15.56
N GLU A 130 0.48 3.20 -16.49
CA GLU A 130 -0.59 2.57 -17.26
C GLU A 130 -1.47 1.65 -16.38
N PRO A 131 -2.77 1.47 -16.69
CA PRO A 131 -3.66 0.59 -15.92
C PRO A 131 -3.12 -0.84 -15.73
N TRP A 132 -2.48 -1.43 -16.75
CA TRP A 132 -1.88 -2.76 -16.63
C TRP A 132 -0.70 -2.78 -15.66
N ALA A 133 0.08 -1.69 -15.59
CA ALA A 133 1.21 -1.58 -14.67
C ALA A 133 0.73 -1.42 -13.22
N ALA A 134 -0.45 -0.82 -13.01
CA ALA A 134 -1.06 -0.76 -11.67
C ALA A 134 -1.41 -2.15 -11.12
N VAL A 135 -1.81 -3.09 -11.97
CA VAL A 135 -2.01 -4.49 -11.58
C VAL A 135 -0.70 -5.11 -11.09
N LEU A 136 0.43 -4.84 -11.76
CA LEU A 136 1.74 -5.31 -11.31
C LEU A 136 2.18 -4.63 -10.02
N CYS A 137 1.93 -3.32 -9.88
CA CYS A 137 2.24 -2.57 -8.67
C CYS A 137 1.59 -3.20 -7.44
N GLY A 138 0.28 -3.44 -7.51
CA GLY A 138 -0.49 -4.07 -6.43
C GLY A 138 -0.04 -5.50 -6.17
N SER A 139 0.07 -6.32 -7.21
CA SER A 139 0.52 -7.71 -7.12
C SER A 139 1.89 -7.84 -6.45
N LEU A 140 2.85 -6.98 -6.81
CA LEU A 140 4.19 -6.99 -6.24
C LEU A 140 4.26 -6.28 -4.89
N SER A 141 3.25 -5.48 -4.52
CA SER A 141 3.17 -4.89 -3.19
C SER A 141 2.78 -5.91 -2.12
N ALA A 142 1.91 -6.86 -2.45
CA ALA A 142 1.41 -7.86 -1.51
C ALA A 142 2.52 -8.67 -0.78
N PRO A 143 3.59 -9.15 -1.45
CA PRO A 143 4.72 -9.77 -0.77
C PRO A 143 5.41 -8.86 0.25
N TRP A 144 5.54 -7.56 -0.01
CA TRP A 144 6.15 -6.62 0.94
C TRP A 144 5.33 -6.50 2.22
N VAL A 145 4.00 -6.54 2.11
CA VAL A 145 3.10 -6.53 3.26
C VAL A 145 3.15 -7.85 4.02
N VAL A 146 2.95 -8.99 3.34
CA VAL A 146 2.86 -10.31 3.99
C VAL A 146 4.20 -10.75 4.57
N LEU A 147 5.28 -10.62 3.81
CA LEU A 147 6.62 -11.00 4.28
C LEU A 147 7.20 -9.95 5.22
N GLY A 148 6.80 -8.68 5.08
CA GLY A 148 7.12 -7.63 6.04
C GLY A 148 6.54 -7.92 7.41
N ASP A 149 5.28 -8.36 7.50
CA ASP A 149 4.66 -8.79 8.75
C ASP A 149 5.40 -9.98 9.39
N ASP A 150 5.81 -10.97 8.58
CA ASP A 150 6.65 -12.06 9.07
C ASP A 150 8.02 -11.58 9.56
N LEU A 151 8.60 -10.57 8.92
CA LEU A 151 9.86 -9.98 9.34
C LEU A 151 9.72 -9.27 10.68
N MET A 152 8.64 -8.50 10.87
CA MET A 152 8.33 -7.84 12.13
C MET A 152 8.22 -8.87 13.27
N ASP A 153 7.55 -9.99 13.02
CA ASP A 153 7.48 -11.11 13.95
C ASP A 153 8.83 -11.74 14.28
N ARG A 154 9.68 -11.95 13.28
CA ARG A 154 11.04 -12.49 13.49
C ARG A 154 11.92 -11.55 14.31
N LEU A 155 11.72 -10.25 14.16
CA LEU A 155 12.40 -9.21 14.93
C LEU A 155 11.73 -8.95 16.29
N GLN A 156 10.65 -9.66 16.60
CA GLN A 156 9.84 -9.48 17.82
C GLN A 156 9.33 -8.03 17.99
N ILE A 157 9.02 -7.36 16.88
CA ILE A 157 8.41 -6.03 16.86
C ILE A 157 6.92 -6.20 16.68
N ASP A 158 6.16 -5.89 17.73
CA ASP A 158 4.71 -6.08 17.76
C ASP A 158 3.98 -4.87 17.18
N ASP A 159 3.71 -4.91 15.89
CA ASP A 159 2.85 -3.96 15.19
C ASP A 159 1.43 -4.55 15.06
N PRO A 160 0.48 -4.24 15.97
CA PRO A 160 -0.82 -4.89 16.01
C PRO A 160 -1.69 -4.59 14.78
N CYS A 161 -1.41 -3.48 14.11
CA CYS A 161 -2.14 -3.04 12.93
C CYS A 161 -1.39 -3.34 11.64
N GLN A 162 -0.18 -3.91 11.71
CA GLN A 162 0.69 -4.15 10.56
C GLN A 162 0.97 -2.85 9.77
N ALA A 163 1.03 -1.72 10.49
CA ALA A 163 1.15 -0.39 9.91
C ALA A 163 2.49 -0.21 9.17
N PHE A 164 3.61 -0.72 9.70
CA PHE A 164 4.90 -0.61 9.03
C PHE A 164 4.98 -1.44 7.74
N PRO A 165 4.62 -2.74 7.72
CA PRO A 165 4.57 -3.51 6.48
C PRO A 165 3.64 -2.88 5.42
N MET A 166 2.42 -2.47 5.80
CA MET A 166 1.44 -1.91 4.86
C MET A 166 1.77 -0.50 4.37
N HIS A 167 2.34 0.36 5.21
CA HIS A 167 2.60 1.75 4.84
C HIS A 167 4.08 2.02 4.56
N GLY A 168 4.98 1.53 5.42
CA GLY A 168 6.42 1.72 5.28
C GLY A 168 6.97 0.96 4.07
N MET A 169 6.89 -0.37 4.12
CA MET A 169 7.48 -1.22 3.08
C MET A 169 6.75 -1.09 1.74
N ALA A 170 5.41 -1.15 1.78
CA ALA A 170 4.57 -0.97 0.60
C ALA A 170 4.66 0.47 0.02
N GLY A 171 4.80 1.49 0.87
CA GLY A 171 5.01 2.88 0.44
C GLY A 171 6.36 3.07 -0.27
N ILE A 172 7.44 2.48 0.25
CA ILE A 172 8.74 2.44 -0.44
C ILE A 172 8.60 1.76 -1.80
N TRP A 173 7.91 0.62 -1.86
CA TRP A 173 7.66 -0.06 -3.12
C TRP A 173 6.92 0.83 -4.12
N GLY A 174 5.87 1.53 -3.71
CA GLY A 174 5.15 2.48 -4.56
C GLY A 174 6.05 3.58 -5.14
N MET A 175 6.92 4.17 -4.30
CA MET A 175 7.89 5.18 -4.73
C MET A 175 8.90 4.62 -5.75
N LEU A 176 9.43 3.42 -5.51
CA LEU A 176 10.34 2.75 -6.44
C LEU A 176 9.64 2.38 -7.74
N PHE A 177 8.41 1.88 -7.68
CA PHE A 177 7.66 1.41 -8.83
C PHE A 177 7.35 2.54 -9.81
N VAL A 178 7.02 3.73 -9.30
CA VAL A 178 6.86 4.93 -10.14
C VAL A 178 8.16 5.28 -10.86
N GLY A 179 9.32 5.10 -10.23
CA GLY A 179 10.62 5.28 -10.88
C GLY A 179 10.92 4.24 -11.98
N LEU A 180 10.32 3.06 -11.90
CA LEU A 180 10.54 1.96 -12.85
C LEU A 180 9.58 2.01 -14.05
N LEU A 181 8.29 2.27 -13.81
CA LEU A 181 7.23 2.15 -14.81
C LEU A 181 6.34 3.41 -14.92
N GLY A 182 6.74 4.51 -14.29
CA GLY A 182 6.13 5.82 -14.50
C GLY A 182 6.22 6.23 -15.96
N LYS A 183 5.09 6.54 -16.58
CA LYS A 183 5.06 6.95 -17.98
C LYS A 183 5.39 8.43 -18.08
N GLU A 184 6.41 8.78 -18.86
CA GLU A 184 6.87 10.17 -19.01
C GLU A 184 5.72 11.11 -19.41
N SER A 185 4.85 10.70 -20.34
CA SER A 185 3.70 11.52 -20.75
C SER A 185 2.74 11.80 -19.59
N TYR A 186 2.54 10.84 -18.67
CA TYR A 186 1.69 11.03 -17.50
C TYR A 186 2.37 11.88 -16.43
N ILE A 187 3.68 11.73 -16.25
CA ILE A 187 4.46 12.58 -15.35
C ILE A 187 4.40 14.03 -15.84
N VAL A 188 4.61 14.28 -17.13
CA VAL A 188 4.51 15.63 -17.72
C VAL A 188 3.09 16.17 -17.65
N GLN A 189 2.08 15.32 -17.84
CA GLN A 189 0.67 15.72 -17.72
C GLN A 189 0.33 16.21 -16.31
N VAL A 190 0.92 15.59 -15.28
CA VAL A 190 0.65 15.89 -13.87
C VAL A 190 1.54 17.03 -13.34
N TYR A 191 2.84 16.99 -13.62
CA TYR A 191 3.84 17.88 -13.00
C TYR A 191 4.40 18.94 -13.96
N GLY A 192 3.98 18.92 -15.23
CA GLY A 192 4.54 19.77 -16.27
C GLY A 192 5.88 19.28 -16.82
N LYS A 193 6.41 19.96 -17.84
CA LYS A 193 7.73 19.64 -18.39
C LYS A 193 8.83 20.00 -17.40
N PRO A 194 9.82 19.13 -17.18
CA PRO A 194 11.02 19.50 -16.45
C PRO A 194 11.71 20.67 -17.17
N SER A 195 12.02 21.75 -16.45
CA SER A 195 12.82 22.85 -17.00
C SER A 195 14.17 22.29 -17.48
N GLY A 196 14.42 22.29 -18.79
CA GLY A 196 15.73 21.96 -19.38
C GLY A 196 15.84 20.71 -20.25
N LYS A 197 14.76 19.95 -20.52
CA LYS A 197 14.78 18.90 -21.55
C LYS A 197 13.79 19.21 -22.68
N ASN A 198 14.35 19.59 -23.83
CA ASN A 198 13.66 19.61 -25.11
C ASN A 198 13.93 18.28 -25.82
N LEU A 199 12.93 17.81 -26.58
CA LEU A 199 12.87 16.66 -27.49
C LEU A 199 12.09 15.47 -26.93
#